data_AF-A0A934ZMG6-F1
#
_entry.id   AF-A0A934ZMG6-F1
#
_cell.length_a   1.000
_cell.length_b   1.000
_cell.length_c   1.000
_cell.angle_alpha   90.00
_cell.angle_beta   90.00
_cell.angle_gamma   90.00
#
_symmetry.space_group_name_H-M   'P 1'
#
loop_
_entity.id
_entity.type
_entity.pdbx_description
1 polymer ?
#
loop_
_entity_poly.entity_id
_entity_poly.type
_entity_poly.pdbx_seq_one_letter_code
_entity_poly.pdbx_strand_id
1 'polypeptide(L)'
;MTPSVRLFIAEEQEQLGRLADAFGTADLCLRDLDANPGTRNREVVQQRCHALHVGLRARVGQVVVVVPSPTPPELRVTVAGDPLNPALYGAPMIVSPGEVPVTATAAGSLSWRATVRVAPGATESVRVELARASVAAPVGVSVTPVSRPAPVVTSPPVVEPGATPGRTQRTLGWVAAGGAVAFLAGGVVASVVQDGESAISWTTVVA
;
A
#
# COMPACT_ATOMS: atom_id res chain seq x y z
N MET A 1 21.60 -4.18 0.70
CA MET A 1 21.07 -2.80 0.62
C MET A 1 21.49 -2.08 1.90
N THR A 2 21.91 -0.82 1.86
CA THR A 2 22.37 -0.13 3.08
C THR A 2 21.18 0.46 3.87
N PRO A 3 21.27 0.60 5.20
CA PRO A 3 20.19 1.18 6.00
C PRO A 3 19.80 2.59 5.57
N SER A 4 20.77 3.43 5.18
CA SER A 4 20.50 4.79 4.69
C SER A 4 19.63 4.80 3.43
N VAL A 5 19.82 3.84 2.51
CA VAL A 5 18.98 3.73 1.32
C VAL A 5 17.58 3.24 1.70
N ARG A 6 17.44 2.35 2.69
CA ARG A 6 16.12 1.91 3.18
C ARG A 6 15.34 3.06 3.81
N LEU A 7 16.01 3.87 4.64
CA LEU A 7 15.41 5.06 5.22
C LEU A 7 14.83 5.97 4.13
N PHE A 8 15.64 6.28 3.11
CA PHE A 8 15.17 7.11 1.99
C PHE A 8 13.96 6.51 1.29
N ILE A 9 13.95 5.21 0.97
CA ILE A 9 12.79 4.55 0.34
C ILE A 9 11.55 4.63 1.24
N ALA A 10 11.70 4.42 2.55
CA ALA A 10 10.58 4.49 3.48
C ALA A 10 9.98 5.90 3.56
N GLU A 11 10.82 6.94 3.55
CA GLU A 11 10.40 8.36 3.54
C GLU A 11 9.64 8.71 2.24
N GLU A 12 10.13 8.25 1.09
CA GLU A 12 9.43 8.44 -0.19
C GLU A 12 8.09 7.69 -0.23
N GLN A 13 8.04 6.46 0.28
CA GLN A 13 6.79 5.70 0.37
C GLN A 13 5.76 6.38 1.27
N GLU A 14 6.20 6.96 2.41
CA GLU A 14 5.34 7.74 3.29
C GLU A 14 4.78 8.97 2.57
N GLN A 15 5.61 9.73 1.86
CA GLN A 15 5.20 10.92 1.10
C GLN A 15 4.17 10.56 0.00
N LEU A 16 4.28 9.37 -0.58
CA LEU A 16 3.31 8.84 -1.56
C LEU A 16 2.05 8.23 -0.92
N GLY A 17 1.92 8.24 0.41
CA GLY A 17 0.78 7.66 1.12
C GLY A 17 0.76 6.13 1.17
N ARG A 18 1.86 5.46 0.79
CA ARG A 18 2.01 4.00 0.84
C ARG A 18 2.42 3.54 2.24
N LEU A 19 1.54 3.78 3.22
CA LEU A 19 1.88 3.68 4.64
C LEU A 19 2.30 2.26 5.09
N ALA A 20 1.65 1.22 4.60
CA ALA A 20 2.03 -0.16 4.93
C ALA A 20 3.44 -0.52 4.41
N ASP A 21 3.74 -0.12 3.17
CA ASP A 21 5.05 -0.34 2.56
C ASP A 21 6.15 0.45 3.28
N ALA A 22 5.86 1.72 3.60
CA ALA A 22 6.76 2.59 4.35
C ALA A 22 7.08 1.98 5.72
N PHE A 23 6.08 1.47 6.42
CA PHE A 23 6.24 0.82 7.73
C PHE A 23 7.12 -0.42 7.63
N GLY A 24 6.85 -1.31 6.66
CA GLY A 24 7.66 -2.50 6.43
C GLY A 24 9.11 -2.16 6.07
N THR A 25 9.33 -1.15 5.24
CA THR A 25 10.68 -0.70 4.87
C THR A 25 11.43 -0.07 6.05
N ALA A 26 10.73 0.69 6.91
CA ALA A 26 11.31 1.25 8.13
C ALA A 26 11.70 0.15 9.14
N ASP A 27 10.88 -0.89 9.31
CA ASP A 27 11.22 -2.06 10.13
C ASP A 27 12.48 -2.77 9.59
N LEU A 28 12.56 -2.98 8.27
CA LEU A 28 13.76 -3.54 7.64
C LEU A 28 14.99 -2.64 7.80
N CYS A 29 14.83 -1.30 7.83
CA CYS A 29 15.94 -0.40 8.15
C CYS A 29 16.51 -0.69 9.55
N LEU A 30 15.64 -0.83 10.55
CA LEU A 30 16.05 -1.12 11.93
C LEU A 30 16.78 -2.46 12.02
N ARG A 31 16.24 -3.51 11.39
CA ARG A 31 16.90 -4.83 11.36
C ARG A 31 18.26 -4.80 10.66
N ASP A 32 18.39 -4.06 9.57
CA ASP A 32 19.67 -3.93 8.86
C ASP A 32 20.70 -3.12 9.68
N LEU A 33 20.28 -2.14 10.49
CA LEU A 33 21.16 -1.41 11.41
C LEU A 33 21.70 -2.30 12.54
N ASP A 34 20.88 -3.22 13.03
CA ASP A 34 21.30 -4.19 14.04
C ASP A 34 22.29 -5.21 13.45
N ALA A 35 22.06 -5.65 12.22
CA ALA A 35 22.95 -6.55 11.50
C ALA A 35 24.28 -5.89 11.07
N ASN A 36 24.34 -4.55 10.94
CA ASN A 36 25.49 -3.83 10.40
C ASN A 36 25.95 -2.69 11.33
N PRO A 37 26.64 -2.99 12.45
CA PRO A 37 27.06 -1.99 13.43
C PRO A 37 28.05 -0.95 12.87
N GLY A 38 28.79 -1.27 11.81
CA GLY A 38 29.75 -0.37 11.14
C GLY A 38 29.13 0.66 10.20
N THR A 39 27.81 0.84 10.20
CA THR A 39 27.12 1.79 9.32
C THR A 39 27.59 3.23 9.58
N ARG A 40 27.96 3.96 8.52
CA ARG A 40 28.31 5.39 8.63
C ARG A 40 27.10 6.20 9.12
N ASN A 41 27.32 7.11 10.08
CA ASN A 41 26.26 7.91 10.69
C ASN A 41 25.14 7.07 11.34
N ARG A 42 25.50 5.89 11.88
CA ARG A 42 24.55 4.92 12.47
C ARG A 42 23.54 5.56 13.41
N GLU A 43 23.99 6.38 14.34
CA GLU A 43 23.13 7.03 15.35
C GLU A 43 22.02 7.87 14.71
N VAL A 44 22.37 8.70 13.72
CA VAL A 44 21.42 9.53 12.99
C VAL A 44 20.44 8.69 12.18
N VAL A 45 20.92 7.66 11.47
CA VAL A 45 20.07 6.77 10.67
C VAL A 45 19.13 5.96 11.58
N GLN A 46 19.63 5.47 12.71
CA GLN A 46 18.85 4.74 13.70
C GLN A 46 17.75 5.62 14.29
N GLN A 47 18.08 6.84 14.71
CA GLN A 47 17.09 7.77 15.26
C GLN A 47 15.98 8.05 14.24
N ARG A 48 16.32 8.29 12.97
CA ARG A 48 15.35 8.56 11.91
C ARG A 48 14.49 7.35 11.57
N CYS A 49 15.09 6.15 11.41
CA CYS A 49 14.32 4.93 11.16
C CYS A 49 13.37 4.60 12.32
N HIS A 50 13.80 4.80 13.55
CA HIS A 50 12.95 4.59 14.72
C HIS A 50 11.80 5.60 14.79
N ALA A 51 12.09 6.90 14.62
CA ALA A 51 11.08 7.94 14.62
C ALA A 51 10.01 7.70 13.54
N LEU A 52 10.45 7.34 12.32
CA LEU A 52 9.57 7.00 11.20
C LEU A 52 8.70 5.76 11.53
N HIS A 53 9.31 4.68 12.02
CA HIS A 53 8.59 3.46 12.38
C HIS A 53 7.52 3.70 13.45
N VAL A 54 7.84 4.45 14.51
CA VAL A 54 6.88 4.80 15.57
C VAL A 54 5.76 5.70 15.03
N GLY A 55 6.09 6.72 14.24
CA GLY A 55 5.10 7.61 13.64
C GLY A 55 4.14 6.89 12.69
N LEU A 56 4.65 5.93 11.92
CA LEU A 56 3.83 5.12 11.01
C LEU A 56 2.96 4.10 11.75
N ARG A 57 3.41 3.57 12.90
CA ARG A 57 2.64 2.56 13.67
C ARG A 57 1.23 3.02 14.04
N ALA A 58 1.07 4.29 14.40
CA ALA A 58 -0.24 4.87 14.74
C ALA A 58 -1.11 5.16 13.51
N ARG A 59 -0.51 5.17 12.32
CA ARG A 59 -1.16 5.54 11.06
C ARG A 59 -1.49 4.35 10.18
N VAL A 60 -0.81 3.22 10.32
CA VAL A 60 -1.15 1.97 9.62
C VAL A 60 -2.31 1.27 10.32
N GLY A 61 -3.10 0.53 9.56
CA GLY A 61 -4.13 -0.36 10.08
C GLY A 61 -3.62 -1.79 10.19
N GLN A 62 -4.39 -2.65 10.86
CA GLN A 62 -4.14 -4.08 10.91
C GLN A 62 -5.39 -4.86 10.52
N VAL A 63 -5.21 -5.95 9.77
CA VAL A 63 -6.29 -6.89 9.44
C VAL A 63 -5.91 -8.28 9.94
N VAL A 64 -6.84 -8.92 10.65
CA VAL A 64 -6.74 -10.31 11.08
C VAL A 64 -7.72 -11.14 10.25
N VAL A 65 -7.21 -12.03 9.40
CA VAL A 65 -8.06 -12.95 8.64
C VAL A 65 -8.28 -14.22 9.43
N VAL A 66 -9.52 -14.46 9.83
CA VAL A 66 -9.96 -15.67 10.53
C VAL A 66 -10.54 -16.64 9.51
N VAL A 67 -9.86 -17.77 9.31
CA VAL A 67 -10.30 -18.85 8.43
C VAL A 67 -11.03 -19.95 9.21
N PRO A 68 -11.97 -20.66 8.59
CA PRO A 68 -12.67 -21.77 9.24
C PRO A 68 -11.71 -22.92 9.57
N SER A 69 -12.00 -23.61 10.69
CA SER A 69 -11.30 -24.83 11.10
C SER A 69 -12.25 -26.03 10.99
N PRO A 70 -11.88 -27.12 10.29
CA PRO A 70 -10.61 -27.33 9.59
C PRO A 70 -10.48 -26.46 8.33
N THR A 71 -9.24 -26.07 7.98
CA THR A 71 -8.96 -25.26 6.80
C THR A 71 -9.36 -26.03 5.52
N PRO A 72 -10.20 -25.46 4.64
CA PRO A 72 -10.55 -26.08 3.37
C PRO A 72 -9.31 -26.37 2.50
N PRO A 73 -9.32 -27.47 1.72
CA PRO A 73 -8.22 -27.78 0.82
C PRO A 73 -8.06 -26.70 -0.25
N GLU A 74 -6.80 -26.39 -0.56
CA GLU A 74 -6.43 -25.38 -1.56
C GLU A 74 -7.01 -23.97 -1.29
N LEU A 75 -7.27 -23.64 -0.02
CA LEU A 75 -7.67 -22.29 0.36
C LEU A 75 -6.57 -21.29 -0.03
N ARG A 76 -6.95 -20.30 -0.84
CA ARG A 76 -6.13 -19.14 -1.19
C ARG A 76 -6.86 -17.90 -0.75
N VAL A 77 -6.20 -17.07 0.05
CA VAL A 77 -6.71 -15.77 0.49
C VAL A 77 -5.81 -14.69 -0.08
N THR A 78 -6.39 -13.60 -0.56
CA THR A 78 -5.66 -12.37 -0.87
C THR A 78 -6.20 -11.21 -0.03
N VAL A 79 -5.31 -10.31 0.38
CA VAL A 79 -5.61 -9.08 1.13
C VAL A 79 -5.00 -7.92 0.37
N ALA A 80 -5.80 -6.91 0.03
CA ALA A 80 -5.38 -5.80 -0.83
C ALA A 80 -4.81 -6.23 -2.20
N GLY A 81 -5.14 -7.45 -2.66
CA GLY A 81 -4.62 -8.03 -3.91
C GLY A 81 -3.39 -8.93 -3.72
N ASP A 82 -2.72 -8.88 -2.57
CA ASP A 82 -1.53 -9.68 -2.29
C ASP A 82 -1.90 -11.05 -1.68
N PRO A 83 -1.22 -12.14 -2.09
CA PRO A 83 -1.50 -13.48 -1.56
C PRO A 83 -1.07 -13.60 -0.08
N LEU A 84 -2.00 -14.00 0.77
CA LEU A 84 -1.77 -14.21 2.19
C LEU A 84 -1.19 -15.62 2.43
N ASN A 85 -0.01 -15.68 3.02
CA ASN A 85 0.61 -16.94 3.43
C ASN A 85 -0.27 -17.67 4.47
N PRO A 86 -0.59 -18.96 4.30
CA PRO A 86 -1.39 -19.71 5.26
C PRO A 86 -0.86 -19.72 6.70
N ALA A 87 0.46 -19.58 6.88
CA ALA A 87 1.07 -19.47 8.22
C ALA A 87 0.71 -18.17 8.96
N LEU A 88 0.17 -17.17 8.26
CA LEU A 88 -0.27 -15.89 8.82
C LEU A 88 -1.78 -15.82 9.06
N TYR A 89 -2.52 -16.91 8.82
CA TYR A 89 -3.95 -16.95 9.16
C TYR A 89 -4.15 -16.78 10.67
N GLY A 90 -5.04 -15.87 11.06
CA GLY A 90 -5.28 -15.48 12.45
C GLY A 90 -4.23 -14.53 13.04
N ALA A 91 -3.16 -14.20 12.32
CA ALA A 91 -2.18 -13.20 12.75
C ALA A 91 -2.55 -11.79 12.23
N PRO A 92 -2.25 -10.72 12.98
CA PRO A 92 -2.44 -9.36 12.49
C PRO A 92 -1.44 -9.02 11.37
N MET A 93 -1.97 -8.56 10.24
CA MET A 93 -1.21 -8.08 9.10
C MET A 93 -1.33 -6.56 8.97
N ILE A 94 -0.20 -5.87 8.78
CA ILE A 94 -0.18 -4.43 8.53
C ILE A 94 -0.77 -4.13 7.15
N VAL A 95 -1.71 -3.18 7.09
CA VAL A 95 -2.34 -2.70 5.85
C VAL A 95 -2.44 -1.18 5.87
N SER A 96 -2.57 -0.57 4.68
CA SER A 96 -2.90 0.86 4.59
C SER A 96 -4.35 1.08 5.06
N PRO A 97 -4.64 2.14 5.82
CA PRO A 97 -6.01 2.45 6.24
C PRO A 97 -6.92 2.71 5.03
N GLY A 98 -8.21 2.50 5.23
CA GLY A 98 -9.23 2.67 4.21
C GLY A 98 -10.00 1.37 3.95
N GLU A 99 -10.42 1.19 2.69
CA GLU A 99 -11.14 0.00 2.25
C GLU A 99 -10.16 -1.06 1.76
N VAL A 100 -10.08 -2.17 2.49
CA VAL A 100 -9.17 -3.28 2.19
C VAL A 100 -9.98 -4.44 1.61
N PRO A 101 -9.84 -4.75 0.31
CA PRO A 101 -10.51 -5.88 -0.29
C PRO A 101 -9.84 -7.18 0.17
N VAL A 102 -10.65 -8.13 0.63
CA VAL A 102 -10.22 -9.49 0.97
C VAL A 102 -10.97 -10.46 0.08
N THR A 103 -10.24 -11.34 -0.60
CA THR A 103 -10.85 -12.39 -1.42
C THR A 103 -10.36 -13.76 -0.99
N ALA A 104 -11.22 -14.76 -1.08
CA ALA A 104 -10.87 -16.14 -0.77
C ALA A 104 -11.45 -17.09 -1.82
N THR A 105 -10.66 -18.10 -2.20
CA THR A 105 -11.06 -19.19 -3.08
C THR A 105 -10.59 -20.51 -2.51
N ALA A 106 -11.36 -21.57 -2.68
CA ALA A 106 -11.00 -22.93 -2.26
C ALA A 106 -11.61 -23.96 -3.20
N ALA A 107 -11.02 -25.15 -3.27
CA ALA A 107 -11.55 -26.24 -4.08
C ALA A 107 -12.97 -26.62 -3.66
N GLY A 108 -13.89 -26.75 -4.63
CA GLY A 108 -15.30 -27.11 -4.37
C GLY A 108 -16.15 -26.03 -3.70
N SER A 109 -15.63 -24.81 -3.55
CA SER A 109 -16.34 -23.67 -2.96
C SER A 109 -16.53 -22.55 -3.97
N LEU A 110 -17.58 -21.74 -3.77
CA LEU A 110 -17.74 -20.47 -4.47
C LEU A 110 -16.67 -19.47 -4.00
N SER A 111 -16.27 -18.55 -4.87
CA SER A 111 -15.37 -17.46 -4.48
C SER A 111 -16.06 -16.55 -3.48
N TRP A 112 -15.33 -16.15 -2.45
CA TRP A 112 -15.79 -15.24 -1.41
C TRP A 112 -15.04 -13.92 -1.50
N ARG A 113 -15.73 -12.81 -1.24
CA ARG A 113 -15.16 -11.46 -1.25
C ARG A 113 -15.81 -10.62 -0.16
N ALA A 114 -15.00 -9.87 0.57
CA ALA A 114 -15.45 -8.84 1.50
C ALA A 114 -14.56 -7.60 1.38
N THR A 115 -15.10 -6.44 1.76
CA THR A 115 -14.34 -5.20 1.91
C THR A 115 -14.35 -4.83 3.38
N VAL A 116 -13.17 -4.72 3.99
CA VAL A 116 -13.01 -4.35 5.39
C VAL A 116 -12.62 -2.88 5.46
N ARG A 117 -13.33 -2.08 6.25
CA ARG A 117 -12.98 -0.68 6.47
C ARG A 117 -12.07 -0.58 7.70
N VAL A 118 -10.82 -0.19 7.50
CA VAL A 118 -9.79 -0.14 8.54
C VAL A 118 -9.45 1.30 8.86
N ALA A 119 -9.65 1.72 10.10
CA ALA A 119 -9.22 3.04 10.56
C ALA A 119 -7.70 3.07 10.86
N PRO A 120 -7.04 4.24 10.81
CA PRO A 120 -5.64 4.37 11.21
C PRO A 120 -5.43 3.88 12.66
N GLY A 121 -4.42 3.04 12.87
CA GLY A 121 -4.08 2.46 14.18
C GLY A 121 -5.04 1.39 14.69
N ALA A 122 -6.13 1.09 13.95
CA ALA A 122 -7.11 0.08 14.34
C ALA A 122 -6.71 -1.31 13.86
N THR A 123 -7.22 -2.32 14.58
CA THR A 123 -7.13 -3.73 14.19
C THR A 123 -8.53 -4.26 13.91
N GLU A 124 -8.76 -4.71 12.69
CA GLU A 124 -10.05 -5.26 12.25
C GLU A 124 -9.94 -6.75 11.96
N SER A 125 -10.94 -7.53 12.39
CA SER A 125 -11.00 -8.96 12.12
C SER A 125 -12.02 -9.27 11.04
N VAL A 126 -11.67 -10.12 10.08
CA VAL A 126 -12.58 -10.59 9.04
C VAL A 126 -12.64 -12.12 9.02
N ARG A 127 -13.85 -12.66 9.07
CA ARG A 127 -14.08 -14.11 9.00
C ARG A 127 -14.39 -14.52 7.57
N VAL A 128 -13.66 -15.50 7.06
CA VAL A 128 -13.88 -16.06 5.73
C VAL A 128 -14.99 -17.11 5.80
N GLU A 129 -16.03 -16.94 4.99
CA GLU A 129 -17.17 -17.86 4.92
C GLU A 129 -17.31 -18.41 3.51
N LEU A 130 -16.92 -19.67 3.31
CA LEU A 130 -16.98 -20.33 2.01
C LEU A 130 -18.26 -21.13 1.86
N ALA A 131 -19.10 -20.74 0.90
CA ALA A 131 -20.25 -21.53 0.48
C ALA A 131 -19.80 -22.63 -0.49
N ARG A 132 -20.29 -23.86 -0.29
CA ARG A 132 -20.03 -24.95 -1.24
C ARG A 132 -20.69 -24.66 -2.57
N ALA A 133 -19.96 -24.90 -3.66
CA ALA A 133 -20.57 -24.91 -4.98
C ALA A 133 -21.48 -26.13 -5.05
N SER A 134 -22.80 -25.94 -4.98
CA SER A 134 -23.72 -27.02 -5.32
C SER A 134 -23.50 -27.33 -6.79
N VAL A 135 -23.13 -28.57 -7.09
CA VAL A 135 -23.17 -29.09 -8.45
C VAL A 135 -24.66 -29.16 -8.80
N ALA A 136 -25.21 -28.03 -9.27
CA ALA A 136 -26.49 -28.07 -9.95
C ALA A 136 -26.31 -29.10 -11.07
N ALA A 137 -27.06 -30.20 -10.99
CA ALA A 137 -27.13 -31.20 -12.05
C ALA A 137 -27.20 -30.44 -13.38
N PRO A 138 -26.40 -30.81 -14.40
CA PRO A 138 -26.30 -30.04 -15.63
C PRO A 138 -27.71 -29.81 -16.14
N VAL A 139 -28.22 -28.58 -15.93
CA VAL A 139 -29.48 -28.16 -16.49
C VAL A 139 -29.15 -28.17 -17.97
N GLY A 140 -29.63 -29.20 -18.65
CA GLY A 140 -29.39 -29.39 -20.07
C GLY A 140 -29.68 -28.06 -20.71
N VAL A 141 -28.61 -27.38 -21.14
CA VAL A 141 -28.74 -26.08 -21.78
C VAL A 141 -29.43 -26.43 -23.09
N SER A 142 -30.76 -26.31 -23.12
CA SER A 142 -31.51 -26.24 -24.35
C SER A 142 -31.00 -24.98 -25.02
N VAL A 143 -29.93 -25.14 -25.79
CA VAL A 143 -29.38 -24.13 -26.69
C VAL A 143 -30.56 -23.73 -27.56
N THR A 144 -31.21 -22.62 -27.22
CA THR A 144 -32.15 -22.01 -28.14
C THR A 144 -31.25 -21.50 -29.26
N PRO A 145 -31.38 -22.01 -30.50
CA PRO A 145 -30.54 -21.58 -31.60
C PRO A 145 -30.71 -20.06 -31.74
N VAL A 146 -29.65 -19.31 -31.43
CA VAL A 146 -29.58 -17.89 -31.72
C VAL A 146 -29.66 -17.76 -33.24
N SER A 147 -30.80 -17.29 -33.73
CA SER A 147 -30.95 -16.86 -35.11
C SER A 147 -29.83 -15.89 -35.44
N ARG A 148 -29.00 -16.34 -36.38
CA ARG A 148 -27.93 -15.60 -37.05
C ARG A 148 -28.36 -14.14 -37.30
N PRO A 149 -27.69 -13.14 -36.72
CA PRO A 149 -27.90 -11.75 -37.11
C PRO A 149 -27.49 -11.58 -38.57
N ALA A 150 -28.28 -10.81 -39.31
CA ALA A 150 -28.01 -10.45 -40.70
C ALA A 150 -26.61 -9.83 -40.86
N PRO A 151 -25.95 -9.98 -42.03
CA PRO A 151 -24.66 -9.38 -42.30
C PRO A 151 -24.74 -7.86 -42.13
N VAL A 152 -24.02 -7.33 -41.15
CA VAL A 152 -23.84 -5.89 -41.01
C VAL A 152 -22.94 -5.44 -42.15
N VAL A 153 -23.49 -4.57 -42.99
CA VAL A 153 -22.82 -3.88 -44.09
C VAL A 153 -21.57 -3.17 -43.55
N THR A 154 -20.43 -3.57 -44.10
CA THR A 154 -19.12 -2.96 -43.90
C THR A 154 -19.20 -1.48 -44.23
N SER A 155 -19.12 -0.62 -43.22
CA SER A 155 -18.81 0.80 -43.45
C SER A 155 -17.31 0.93 -43.73
N PRO A 156 -16.90 1.77 -44.70
CA PRO A 156 -15.53 1.85 -45.18
C PRO A 156 -14.56 2.33 -44.09
N PRO A 157 -13.26 1.95 -44.17
CA PRO A 157 -12.24 2.45 -43.27
C PRO A 157 -12.08 3.96 -43.46
N VAL A 158 -12.28 4.72 -42.37
CA VAL A 158 -11.74 6.09 -42.29
C VAL A 158 -10.23 5.93 -42.22
N VAL A 159 -9.60 6.16 -43.37
CA VAL A 159 -8.17 6.40 -43.50
C VAL A 159 -7.89 7.69 -42.74
N GLU A 160 -7.26 7.60 -41.57
CA GLU A 160 -6.56 8.75 -40.99
C GLU A 160 -5.26 8.97 -41.79
N PRO A 161 -5.12 10.10 -42.53
CA PRO A 161 -3.86 10.49 -43.13
C PRO A 161 -3.09 11.35 -42.14
N GLY A 162 -1.86 10.95 -41.77
CA GLY A 162 -0.96 11.91 -41.12
C GLY A 162 0.12 11.32 -40.24
N ALA A 163 0.95 10.42 -40.77
CA ALA A 163 2.31 10.31 -40.27
C ALA A 163 2.97 11.70 -40.36
N THR A 164 3.35 12.28 -39.22
CA THR A 164 4.27 13.42 -39.19
C THR A 164 5.66 12.90 -38.82
N PRO A 165 6.56 12.66 -39.79
CA PRO A 165 7.97 12.41 -39.50
C PRO A 165 8.65 13.74 -39.20
N GLY A 166 8.75 14.07 -37.91
CA GLY A 166 9.36 15.31 -37.40
C GLY A 166 10.83 15.16 -37.00
N ARG A 167 11.70 15.00 -38.02
CA ARG A 167 13.00 15.70 -38.08
C ARG A 167 14.00 15.50 -36.92
N THR A 168 14.65 14.34 -36.90
CA THR A 168 16.09 14.27 -36.61
C THR A 168 16.82 15.12 -37.67
N GLN A 169 17.30 16.32 -37.33
CA GLN A 169 18.58 16.90 -37.80
C GLN A 169 18.71 18.40 -37.50
N ARG A 170 19.76 18.70 -36.72
CA ARG A 170 20.76 19.78 -36.90
C ARG A 170 20.41 21.21 -36.46
N THR A 171 20.88 21.57 -35.26
CA THR A 171 21.68 22.78 -34.91
C THR A 171 21.95 22.68 -33.40
N LEU A 172 23.14 22.38 -32.85
CA LEU A 172 24.49 22.94 -33.02
C LEU A 172 24.54 24.45 -32.71
N GLY A 173 25.03 24.77 -31.50
CA GLY A 173 25.47 26.10 -31.04
C GLY A 173 24.30 27.03 -30.66
N TRP A 174 24.23 27.62 -29.48
CA TRP A 174 25.22 28.56 -28.97
C TRP A 174 25.12 28.77 -27.45
N VAL A 175 26.28 28.97 -26.83
CA VAL A 175 26.49 29.58 -25.51
C VAL A 175 25.93 31.00 -25.51
N ALA A 176 25.29 31.44 -24.43
CA ALA A 176 25.68 32.65 -23.69
C ALA A 176 24.61 33.16 -22.74
N ALA A 177 25.10 33.55 -21.56
CA ALA A 177 24.72 34.75 -20.83
C ALA A 177 23.36 34.78 -20.10
N GLY A 178 23.48 34.74 -18.77
CA GLY A 178 23.03 35.88 -17.98
C GLY A 178 21.70 35.70 -17.28
N GLY A 179 21.73 35.68 -15.96
CA GLY A 179 20.50 35.81 -15.17
C GLY A 179 20.64 35.41 -13.71
N ALA A 180 21.63 35.97 -13.01
CA ALA A 180 21.59 36.00 -11.56
C ALA A 180 20.41 36.87 -11.10
N VAL A 181 19.43 36.30 -10.40
CA VAL A 181 18.54 37.06 -9.53
C VAL A 181 18.52 36.38 -8.17
N ALA A 182 19.32 36.95 -7.28
CA ALA A 182 19.18 36.75 -5.85
C ALA A 182 17.87 37.42 -5.39
N PHE A 183 16.96 36.64 -4.81
CA PHE A 183 15.96 37.18 -3.89
C PHE A 183 16.30 36.72 -2.48
N LEU A 184 17.04 37.59 -1.80
CA LEU A 184 17.09 37.69 -0.35
C LEU A 184 15.80 38.39 0.11
N ALA A 185 14.92 37.65 0.78
CA ALA A 185 13.95 38.16 1.77
C ALA A 185 13.55 36.91 2.58
N GLY A 186 13.94 36.73 3.84
CA GLY A 186 13.65 37.64 4.93
C GLY A 186 12.32 37.23 5.55
N GLY A 187 12.33 36.22 6.42
CA GLY A 187 11.12 35.69 7.04
C GLY A 187 11.41 34.77 8.22
N VAL A 188 12.04 35.31 9.27
CA VAL A 188 12.07 34.67 10.59
C VAL A 188 10.68 34.84 11.19
N VAL A 189 9.87 33.79 11.21
CA VAL A 189 8.71 33.71 12.11
C VAL A 189 9.06 32.70 13.18
N ALA A 190 9.60 33.22 14.28
CA ALA A 190 9.71 32.51 15.55
C ALA A 190 8.27 32.23 16.05
N SER A 191 7.82 31.00 15.88
CA SER A 191 6.63 30.50 16.56
C SER A 191 7.08 29.88 17.87
N VAL A 192 7.15 30.70 18.92
CA VAL A 192 7.13 30.26 20.31
C VAL A 192 5.75 29.67 20.56
N VAL A 193 5.66 28.36 20.77
CA VAL A 193 4.48 27.73 21.37
C VAL A 193 4.94 27.03 22.64
N GLN A 194 4.37 27.54 23.73
CA GLN A 194 4.48 27.06 25.10
C GLN A 194 4.05 25.60 25.19
N ASP A 195 4.95 24.72 25.62
CA ASP A 195 4.52 23.48 26.25
C ASP A 195 4.46 23.72 27.76
N GLY A 196 3.24 23.66 28.27
CA GLY A 196 2.92 23.82 29.68
C GLY A 196 3.47 22.67 30.49
N GLU A 197 4.20 23.01 31.55
CA GLU A 197 4.42 22.13 32.69
C GLU A 197 3.08 21.62 33.21
N SER A 198 2.76 20.37 32.85
CA SER A 198 1.75 19.59 33.56
C SER A 198 2.41 19.08 34.84
N ALA A 199 2.39 19.90 35.88
CA ALA A 199 2.71 19.48 37.24
C ALA A 199 1.68 18.44 37.70
N ILE A 200 2.01 17.16 37.54
CA ILE A 200 1.25 16.06 38.14
C ILE A 200 1.61 16.01 39.63
N SER A 201 0.85 16.77 40.42
CA SER A 201 0.77 16.65 41.87
C SER A 201 0.08 15.34 42.22
N TRP A 202 0.84 14.35 42.72
CA TRP A 202 0.27 13.22 43.43
C TRP A 202 0.06 13.64 44.88
N THR A 203 -1.14 14.11 45.18
CA THR A 203 -1.61 14.29 46.56
C THR A 203 -1.81 12.91 47.17
N THR A 204 -0.91 12.52 48.07
CA THR A 204 -1.08 11.39 48.98
C THR A 204 -2.33 11.61 49.82
N VAL A 205 -3.38 10.81 49.61
CA VAL A 205 -4.51 10.69 50.54
C VAL A 205 -4.51 9.30 51.17
N VAL A 206 -4.48 9.36 52.48
CA VAL A 206 -4.42 8.36 53.55
C VAL A 206 -5.60 7.36 53.53
N ALA A 207 -5.31 6.11 53.93
CA ALA A 207 -6.09 5.36 54.93
C ALA A 207 -5.19 4.29 55.58
#